data_AF-A0A7C5LZT6-F1
#
_entry.id   AF-A0A7C5LZT6-F1
#
_cell.length_a   1.000
_cell.length_b   1.000
_cell.length_c   1.000
_cell.angle_alpha   90.00
_cell.angle_beta   90.00
_cell.angle_gamma   90.00
#
_symmetry.space_group_name_H-M   'P 1'
#
loop_
_entity.id
_entity.type
_entity.pdbx_description
1 polymer ?
#
loop_
_entity_poly.entity_id
_entity_poly.type
_entity_poly.pdbx_seq_one_letter_code
_entity_poly.pdbx_strand_id
1 'polypeptide(L)'
;MRNNSKKGAIKKTALLFAPLLFIIFINEYSRTKIKGGPYTVYHTKTINPPEKSKGHCSWYCHHHTDYCKKHHVKYAKHFFKITDPLYFGIINFLKSTGNYMLANIFFLAILLPLIIYFLLHLLVTEHKKNKG
;
A
#
# COMPACT_ATOMS: atom_id res chain seq x y z
N MET A 1 -8.08 -21.75 32.34
CA MET A 1 -7.40 -20.46 32.09
C MET A 1 -6.55 -20.41 30.80
N ARG A 2 -5.90 -21.50 30.36
CA ARG A 2 -5.03 -21.54 29.16
C ARG A 2 -5.73 -21.30 27.80
N ASN A 3 -7.02 -21.67 27.68
CA ASN A 3 -7.79 -21.50 26.44
C ASN A 3 -8.18 -20.04 26.13
N ASN A 4 -8.41 -19.20 27.15
CA ASN A 4 -8.76 -17.79 26.93
C ASN A 4 -7.55 -16.95 26.50
N SER A 5 -6.35 -17.28 27.00
CA SER A 5 -5.10 -16.65 26.56
C SER A 5 -4.78 -16.96 25.09
N LYS A 6 -4.90 -18.22 24.66
CA LYS A 6 -4.74 -18.62 23.25
C LYS A 6 -5.74 -17.94 22.32
N LYS A 7 -7.02 -17.86 22.69
CA LYS A 7 -8.06 -17.15 21.92
C LYS A 7 -7.78 -15.64 21.80
N GLY A 8 -7.20 -15.03 22.84
CA GLY A 8 -6.76 -13.63 22.82
C GLY A 8 -5.58 -13.39 21.87
N ALA A 9 -4.58 -14.28 21.88
CA ALA A 9 -3.44 -14.21 20.98
C ALA A 9 -3.86 -14.36 19.51
N ILE A 10 -4.72 -15.34 19.20
CA ILE A 10 -5.23 -15.59 17.83
C ILE A 10 -5.94 -14.35 17.27
N LYS A 11 -6.78 -13.67 18.06
CA LYS A 11 -7.47 -12.45 17.62
C LYS A 11 -6.51 -11.30 17.31
N LYS A 12 -5.45 -11.13 18.11
CA LYS A 12 -4.43 -10.09 17.90
C LYS A 12 -3.57 -10.38 16.66
N THR A 13 -3.16 -11.63 16.49
CA THR A 13 -2.42 -12.09 15.30
C THR A 13 -3.28 -11.94 14.04
N ALA A 14 -4.56 -12.32 14.10
CA ALA A 14 -5.47 -12.14 12.98
C ALA A 14 -5.66 -10.66 12.61
N LEU A 15 -5.72 -9.75 13.58
CA LEU A 15 -5.81 -8.30 13.32
C LEU A 15 -4.60 -7.77 12.54
N LEU A 16 -3.40 -8.31 12.80
CA LEU A 16 -2.19 -7.92 12.10
C LEU A 16 -2.13 -8.47 10.66
N PHE A 17 -2.47 -9.76 10.48
CA PHE A 17 -2.26 -10.44 9.19
C PHE A 17 -3.48 -10.41 8.26
N ALA A 18 -4.70 -10.25 8.76
CA ALA A 18 -5.90 -10.25 7.92
C ALA A 18 -5.88 -9.16 6.83
N PRO A 19 -5.48 -7.90 7.10
CA PRO A 19 -5.37 -6.89 6.05
C PRO A 19 -4.33 -7.25 4.97
N LEU A 20 -3.20 -7.83 5.38
CA LEU A 20 -2.15 -8.27 4.45
C LEU A 20 -2.65 -9.38 3.52
N LEU A 21 -3.28 -10.41 4.09
CA LEU A 21 -3.86 -11.51 3.32
C LEU A 21 -4.97 -11.03 2.39
N PHE A 22 -5.79 -10.07 2.84
CA PHE A 22 -6.84 -9.48 2.02
C PHE A 22 -6.28 -8.74 0.80
N ILE A 23 -5.24 -7.92 0.97
CA ILE A 23 -4.58 -7.23 -0.16
C ILE A 23 -3.96 -8.22 -1.13
N ILE A 24 -3.29 -9.28 -0.63
CA ILE A 24 -2.74 -10.35 -1.48
C ILE A 24 -3.87 -11.00 -2.29
N PHE A 25 -4.98 -11.36 -1.64
CA PHE A 25 -6.14 -11.94 -2.31
C PHE A 25 -6.71 -11.04 -3.40
N ILE A 26 -6.92 -9.75 -3.11
CA ILE A 26 -7.43 -8.78 -4.11
C ILE A 26 -6.47 -8.67 -5.30
N ASN A 27 -5.15 -8.62 -5.06
CA ASN A 27 -4.16 -8.54 -6.13
C ASN A 27 -4.19 -9.79 -7.03
N GLU A 28 -4.21 -10.99 -6.45
CA GLU A 28 -4.28 -12.24 -7.22
C GLU A 28 -5.62 -12.41 -7.94
N TYR A 29 -6.73 -12.03 -7.30
CA TYR A 29 -8.03 -12.03 -7.95
C TYR A 29 -8.05 -11.07 -9.15
N SER A 30 -7.55 -9.84 -8.98
CA SER A 30 -7.45 -8.85 -10.07
C SER A 30 -6.61 -9.37 -11.24
N ARG A 31 -5.53 -10.09 -10.97
CA ARG A 31 -4.67 -10.72 -11.99
C ARG A 31 -5.44 -11.67 -12.92
N THR A 32 -6.46 -12.36 -12.41
CA THR A 32 -7.30 -13.26 -13.23
C THR A 32 -8.23 -12.53 -14.21
N LYS A 33 -8.49 -11.23 -13.99
CA LYS A 33 -9.47 -10.44 -14.77
C LYS A 33 -8.82 -9.57 -15.85
N ILE A 34 -7.50 -9.42 -15.83
CA ILE A 34 -6.81 -8.50 -16.73
C ILE A 34 -6.60 -9.18 -18.09
N LYS A 35 -7.17 -8.55 -19.12
CA LYS A 35 -7.05 -8.97 -20.51
C LYS A 35 -5.89 -8.21 -21.16
N GLY A 36 -4.84 -8.93 -21.55
CA GLY A 36 -3.60 -8.36 -22.06
C GLY A 36 -2.41 -9.18 -21.55
N GLY A 37 -1.42 -9.42 -22.42
CA GLY A 37 -0.30 -10.32 -22.12
C GLY A 37 0.58 -9.82 -20.96
N PRO A 38 1.50 -10.65 -20.45
CA PRO A 38 2.52 -10.16 -19.54
C PRO A 38 3.38 -9.12 -20.28
N TYR A 39 3.22 -7.85 -19.94
CA TYR A 39 4.07 -6.78 -20.46
C TYR A 39 5.45 -6.87 -19.82
N THR A 40 6.49 -6.39 -20.51
CA THR A 40 7.83 -6.35 -19.92
C THR A 40 8.24 -4.89 -19.70
N VAL A 41 8.54 -4.56 -18.44
CA VAL A 41 9.03 -3.24 -18.03
C VAL A 41 10.28 -3.49 -17.18
N TYR A 42 11.42 -2.89 -17.56
CA TYR A 42 12.74 -3.15 -16.94
C TYR A 42 13.03 -4.64 -16.72
N HIS A 43 12.88 -5.46 -17.77
CA HIS A 43 13.08 -6.92 -17.75
C HIS A 43 12.19 -7.71 -16.78
N THR A 44 11.18 -7.07 -16.19
CA THR A 44 10.24 -7.70 -15.26
C THR A 44 8.88 -7.84 -15.92
N LYS A 45 8.24 -9.00 -15.74
CA LYS A 45 6.86 -9.23 -16.20
C LYS A 45 5.91 -8.40 -15.34
N THR A 46 5.08 -7.60 -15.99
CA THR A 46 4.13 -6.72 -15.32
C THR A 46 2.73 -6.86 -15.89
N ILE A 47 1.76 -6.45 -15.07
CA ILE A 47 0.34 -6.54 -15.38
C ILE A 47 -0.13 -5.37 -16.26
N ASN A 48 0.48 -4.20 -16.11
CA ASN A 48 0.10 -2.99 -16.82
C ASN A 48 1.00 -2.76 -18.05
N PRO A 49 0.49 -2.15 -19.14
CA PRO A 49 1.31 -1.81 -20.30
C PRO A 49 2.34 -0.71 -19.99
N PRO A 50 3.46 -0.62 -20.73
CA PRO A 50 4.36 0.53 -20.67
C PRO A 50 3.82 1.77 -21.40
N GLU A 51 2.93 1.62 -22.39
CA GLU A 51 2.49 2.70 -23.27
C GLU A 51 1.47 3.65 -22.61
N LYS A 52 1.35 4.87 -23.13
CA LYS A 52 0.31 5.82 -22.74
C LYS A 52 -1.07 5.31 -23.15
N SER A 53 -2.03 5.36 -22.23
CA SER A 53 -3.44 5.08 -22.51
C SER A 53 -4.35 6.12 -21.89
N LYS A 54 -5.39 6.53 -22.61
CA LYS A 54 -6.47 7.39 -22.07
C LYS A 54 -7.56 6.58 -21.38
N GLY A 55 -7.68 5.29 -21.68
CA GLY A 55 -8.73 4.43 -21.15
C GLY A 55 -8.35 3.70 -19.87
N HIS A 56 -7.05 3.56 -19.57
CA HIS A 56 -6.56 2.88 -18.38
C HIS A 56 -5.21 3.44 -17.91
N CYS A 57 -4.90 3.25 -16.63
CA CYS A 57 -3.57 3.51 -16.09
C CYS A 57 -2.56 2.49 -16.61
N SER A 58 -1.34 2.96 -16.86
CA SER A 58 -0.23 2.15 -17.37
C SER A 58 1.05 2.48 -16.59
N TRP A 59 2.14 1.74 -16.79
CA TRP A 59 3.43 2.09 -16.19
C TRP A 59 3.93 3.46 -16.63
N TYR A 60 3.45 3.98 -17.76
CA TYR A 60 3.70 5.37 -18.11
C TYR A 60 3.29 6.33 -16.99
N CYS A 61 2.17 6.06 -16.31
CA CYS A 61 1.66 6.87 -15.20
C CYS A 61 2.56 6.82 -13.95
N HIS A 62 3.30 5.71 -13.76
CA HIS A 62 4.26 5.57 -12.67
C HIS A 62 5.51 6.43 -12.90
N HIS A 63 6.00 6.49 -14.14
CA HIS A 63 7.20 7.27 -14.48
C HIS A 63 6.88 8.75 -14.77
N HIS A 64 5.68 9.05 -15.26
CA HIS A 64 5.24 10.37 -15.69
C HIS A 64 3.85 10.65 -15.12
N THR A 65 3.83 11.10 -13.87
CA THR A 65 2.59 11.25 -13.10
C THR A 65 1.65 12.33 -13.64
N ASP A 66 2.16 13.35 -14.35
CA ASP A 66 1.35 14.46 -14.86
C ASP A 66 0.29 14.01 -15.86
N TYR A 67 0.64 13.06 -16.74
CA TYR A 67 -0.32 12.47 -17.67
C TYR A 67 -1.46 11.77 -16.92
N CYS A 68 -1.12 11.02 -15.87
CA CYS A 68 -2.09 10.33 -15.02
C CYS A 68 -3.01 11.32 -14.30
N LYS A 69 -2.43 12.37 -13.70
CA LYS A 69 -3.16 13.43 -13.00
C LYS A 69 -4.16 14.14 -13.91
N LYS A 70 -3.79 14.36 -15.17
CA LYS A 70 -4.65 15.01 -16.17
C LYS A 70 -5.82 14.13 -16.59
N HIS A 71 -5.57 12.85 -16.88
CA HIS A 71 -6.51 11.98 -17.58
C HIS A 71 -7.24 10.95 -16.70
N HIS A 72 -6.65 10.51 -15.60
CA HIS A 72 -7.16 9.38 -14.80
C HIS A 72 -7.63 9.76 -13.40
N VAL A 73 -7.14 10.88 -12.85
CA VAL A 73 -7.58 11.33 -11.52
C VAL A 73 -8.79 12.24 -11.67
N LYS A 74 -9.93 11.89 -11.07
CA LYS A 74 -11.16 12.71 -11.13
C LYS A 74 -11.35 13.61 -9.91
N TYR A 75 -11.17 13.07 -8.71
CA TYR A 75 -11.57 13.74 -7.47
C TYR A 75 -10.43 14.46 -6.75
N ALA A 76 -9.22 13.88 -6.74
CA ALA A 76 -8.11 14.41 -5.94
C ALA A 76 -7.40 15.64 -6.54
N LYS A 77 -7.83 16.13 -7.71
CA LYS A 77 -7.13 17.20 -8.44
C LYS A 77 -6.91 18.47 -7.60
N HIS A 78 -7.90 18.84 -6.79
CA HIS A 78 -7.86 20.05 -5.96
C HIS A 78 -6.80 19.98 -4.87
N PHE A 79 -6.38 18.77 -4.46
CA PHE A 79 -5.43 18.56 -3.38
C PHE A 79 -3.99 18.40 -3.87
N PHE A 80 -3.74 18.31 -5.18
CA PHE A 80 -2.40 18.08 -5.74
C PHE A 80 -1.35 19.10 -5.27
N LYS A 81 -1.74 20.37 -5.08
CA LYS A 81 -0.84 21.40 -4.55
C LYS A 81 -0.26 21.04 -3.17
N ILE A 82 -0.99 20.27 -2.38
CA ILE A 82 -0.61 19.85 -1.02
C ILE A 82 -0.04 18.43 -1.05
N THR A 83 -0.70 17.51 -1.79
CA THR A 83 -0.31 16.10 -1.79
C THR A 83 0.95 15.85 -2.58
N ASP A 84 1.20 16.58 -3.67
CA ASP A 84 2.37 16.33 -4.52
C ASP A 84 3.69 16.64 -3.80
N PRO A 85 3.87 17.83 -3.15
CA PRO A 85 5.10 18.09 -2.41
C PRO A 85 5.36 17.06 -1.30
N LEU A 86 4.32 16.65 -0.58
CA LEU A 86 4.44 15.66 0.48
C LEU A 86 4.78 14.28 -0.08
N TYR A 87 4.06 13.82 -1.09
CA TYR A 87 4.26 12.52 -1.74
C TYR A 87 5.66 12.41 -2.36
N PHE A 88 6.06 13.39 -3.16
CA PHE A 88 7.38 13.38 -3.78
C PHE A 88 8.49 13.67 -2.79
N GLY A 89 8.23 14.43 -1.72
CA GLY A 89 9.16 14.60 -0.60
C GLY A 89 9.51 13.27 0.06
N ILE A 90 8.50 12.46 0.39
CA ILE A 90 8.70 11.11 0.96
C ILE A 90 9.47 10.23 -0.02
N ILE A 91 9.12 10.23 -1.32
CA ILE A 91 9.84 9.44 -2.33
C ILE A 91 11.30 9.86 -2.43
N ASN A 92 11.59 11.17 -2.46
CA ASN A 92 12.95 11.67 -2.56
C ASN A 92 13.77 11.33 -1.31
N PHE A 93 13.16 11.41 -0.12
CA PHE A 93 13.77 10.93 1.12
C PHE A 93 14.08 9.43 1.08
N LEU A 94 13.17 8.60 0.57
CA LEU A 94 13.42 7.17 0.44
C LEU A 94 14.49 6.86 -0.61
N LYS A 95 14.55 7.63 -1.70
CA LYS A 95 15.59 7.49 -2.73
C LYS A 95 16.97 7.88 -2.21
N SER A 96 17.07 8.85 -1.29
CA SER A 96 18.36 9.26 -0.74
C SER A 96 19.05 8.18 0.12
N THR A 97 18.34 7.12 0.49
CA THR A 97 18.91 5.94 1.17
C THR A 97 19.81 5.07 0.26
N GLY A 98 19.86 5.33 -1.04
CA GLY A 98 20.65 4.57 -2.02
C GLY A 98 20.01 3.26 -2.48
N ASN A 99 19.08 2.68 -1.69
CA ASN A 99 18.32 1.49 -2.08
C ASN A 99 16.80 1.71 -1.90
N TYR A 100 16.21 2.42 -2.87
CA TYR A 100 14.79 2.79 -2.85
C TYR A 100 13.84 1.60 -2.69
N MET A 101 14.15 0.47 -3.35
CA MET A 101 13.30 -0.74 -3.27
C MET A 101 13.28 -1.29 -1.84
N LEU A 102 14.44 -1.47 -1.24
CA LEU A 102 14.55 -2.00 0.12
C LEU A 102 13.94 -1.04 1.14
N ALA A 103 14.20 0.26 1.00
CA ALA A 103 13.61 1.28 1.86
C ALA A 103 12.07 1.24 1.80
N ASN A 104 11.48 1.18 0.61
CA ASN A 104 10.03 1.06 0.46
C ASN A 104 9.47 -0.18 1.18
N ILE A 105 10.10 -1.35 1.02
CA ILE A 105 9.66 -2.59 1.68
C ILE A 105 9.73 -2.41 3.20
N PHE A 106 10.85 -1.92 3.72
CA PHE A 106 11.03 -1.76 5.16
C PHE A 106 10.02 -0.76 5.76
N PHE A 107 9.89 0.43 5.18
CA PHE A 107 9.01 1.47 5.72
C PHE A 107 7.53 1.14 5.54
N LEU A 108 7.09 0.73 4.34
CA LEU A 108 5.67 0.56 4.03
C LEU A 108 5.13 -0.81 4.42
N ALA A 109 5.90 -1.89 4.23
CA ALA A 109 5.40 -3.25 4.45
C ALA A 109 5.69 -3.79 5.86
N ILE A 110 6.68 -3.22 6.57
CA ILE A 110 7.07 -3.69 7.90
C ILE A 110 6.79 -2.62 8.96
N LEU A 111 7.46 -1.47 8.88
CA LEU A 111 7.42 -0.46 9.95
C LEU A 111 6.02 0.11 10.14
N LEU A 112 5.36 0.56 9.06
CA LEU A 112 4.04 1.18 9.15
C LEU A 112 2.96 0.23 9.71
N PRO A 113 2.84 -1.04 9.26
CA PRO A 113 1.93 -2.00 9.88
C PRO A 113 2.20 -2.25 11.37
N LEU A 114 3.48 -2.30 11.79
CA LEU A 114 3.84 -2.46 13.21
C LEU A 114 3.44 -1.25 14.04
N ILE A 115 3.62 -0.03 13.52
CA ILE A 115 3.18 1.22 14.18
C ILE A 115 1.66 1.19 14.34
N ILE A 116 0.91 0.90 13.27
CA ILE A 116 -0.55 0.83 13.32
C ILE A 116 -1.01 -0.22 14.34
N TYR A 117 -0.38 -1.40 14.34
CA TYR A 117 -0.68 -2.46 15.29
C TYR A 117 -0.43 -2.04 16.74
N PHE A 118 0.71 -1.38 17.00
CA PHE A 118 1.04 -0.84 18.32
C PHE A 118 0.01 0.19 18.79
N LEU A 119 -0.35 1.15 17.92
CA LEU A 119 -1.35 2.17 18.22
C LEU A 119 -2.74 1.56 18.49
N LEU A 120 -3.16 0.58 17.69
CA LEU A 120 -4.42 -0.15 17.92
C LEU A 120 -4.40 -0.89 19.26
N HIS A 121 -3.29 -1.54 19.61
CA HIS A 121 -3.14 -2.22 20.89
C HIS A 121 -3.27 -1.24 22.07
N LEU A 122 -2.63 -0.07 21.96
CA LEU A 122 -2.72 1.00 22.97
C LEU A 122 -4.17 1.47 23.12
N LEU A 123 -4.85 1.80 22.03
CA LEU A 123 -6.24 2.26 22.04
C LEU A 123 -7.19 1.25 22.68
N VAL A 124 -7.06 -0.03 22.34
CA VAL A 124 -7.90 -1.09 22.92
C VAL A 124 -7.63 -1.26 24.42
N THR A 125 -6.39 -1.07 24.86
CA THR A 125 -6.00 -1.20 26.27
C THR A 125 -6.57 -0.04 27.08
N GLU A 126 -6.43 1.20 26.61
CA GLU A 126 -7.00 2.39 27.25
C GLU A 126 -8.54 2.33 27.31
N HIS A 127 -9.19 1.92 26.21
CA HIS A 127 -10.64 1.77 26.20
C HIS A 127 -11.14 0.73 27.22
N LYS A 128 -10.38 -0.34 27.48
CA LYS A 128 -10.74 -1.32 28.53
C LYS A 128 -10.57 -0.73 29.92
N LYS A 129 -9.51 0.04 30.15
CA LYS A 129 -9.25 0.71 31.43
C LYS A 129 -10.35 1.72 31.80
N ASN A 130 -10.91 2.42 30.81
CA ASN A 130 -11.98 3.41 31.04
C ASN A 130 -13.39 2.80 31.21
N LYS A 131 -13.57 1.49 31.00
CA LYS A 131 -14.86 0.78 31.13
C LYS A 131 -14.95 -0.16 32.33
N GLY A 132 -13.86 -0.32 33.08
CA GLY A 132 -13.83 -1.06 34.35
C GLY A 132 -13.67 -0.09 35.50
#